data_AF-A0A534K243-F1
#
_entry.id   AF-A0A534K243-F1
#
_cell.length_a   1.000
_cell.length_b   1.000
_cell.length_c   1.000
_cell.angle_alpha   90.00
_cell.angle_beta   90.00
_cell.angle_gamma   90.00
#
_symmetry.space_group_name_H-M   'P 1'
#
loop_
_entity.id
_entity.type
_entity.pdbx_description
1 polymer ?
#
loop_
_entity_poly.entity_id
_entity_poly.type
_entity_poly.pdbx_seq_one_letter_code
_entity_poly.pdbx_strand_id
1 'polypeptide(L)' 'MRRKKVVQTEVDPATDARPRHIADRRSIPLKDLVREELRSYADRLEGDIETDPAFEIIGCWDLKGKNWSERKDWRP' A
#
# COMPACT_ATOMS: atom_id res chain seq x y z
N MET A 1 -14.81 16.73 -6.56
CA MET A 1 -14.34 15.38 -6.93
C MET A 1 -13.03 15.10 -6.20
N ARG A 2 -12.96 14.06 -5.34
CA ARG A 2 -11.67 13.60 -4.81
C ARG A 2 -10.77 13.19 -5.99
N ARG A 3 -9.57 13.76 -6.09
CA ARG A 3 -8.62 13.44 -7.17
C ARG A 3 -8.18 11.99 -7.01
N LYS A 4 -8.35 11.17 -8.05
CA LYS A 4 -7.83 9.80 -8.08
C LYS A 4 -6.30 9.88 -8.22
N LYS A 5 -5.57 9.12 -7.39
CA LYS A 5 -4.12 8.95 -7.52
C LYS A 5 -3.84 7.58 -8.14
N VAL A 6 -2.86 7.52 -9.04
CA VAL A 6 -2.38 6.26 -9.62
C VAL A 6 -1.16 5.83 -8.82
N VAL A 7 -1.17 4.58 -8.36
CA VAL A 7 -0.05 3.94 -7.66
C VAL A 7 0.41 2.79 -8.54
N GLN A 8 1.70 2.77 -8.88
CA GLN A 8 2.35 1.68 -9.60
C GLN A 8 3.29 0.98 -8.62
N THR A 9 3.23 -0.34 -8.55
CA THR A 9 4.11 -1.15 -7.72
C THR A 9 4.49 -2.41 -8.46
N GLU A 10 5.71 -2.85 -8.28
CA GLU A 10 6.16 -4.17 -8.70
C GLU A 10 5.66 -5.22 -7.70
N VAL A 11 5.25 -6.37 -8.21
CA VAL A 11 4.83 -7.53 -7.43
C VAL A 11 5.42 -8.77 -8.05
N ASP A 12 5.82 -9.73 -7.21
CA ASP A 12 6.28 -11.02 -7.70
C ASP A 12 5.11 -11.85 -8.28
N PRO A 13 5.40 -12.87 -9.11
CA PRO A 13 4.35 -13.68 -9.74
C PRO A 13 3.44 -14.41 -8.75
N ALA A 14 3.93 -14.78 -7.55
CA ALA A 14 3.11 -15.48 -6.57
C ALA A 14 2.11 -14.51 -5.90
N THR A 15 2.55 -13.28 -5.60
CA THR A 15 1.71 -12.21 -5.06
C THR A 15 0.63 -11.76 -6.04
N ASP A 16 0.88 -11.82 -7.35
CA ASP A 16 -0.11 -11.50 -8.38
C ASP A 16 -1.09 -12.64 -8.69
N ALA A 17 -0.61 -13.90 -8.73
CA ALA A 17 -1.41 -15.04 -9.20
C ALA A 17 -2.69 -15.25 -8.39
N ARG A 18 -2.63 -15.02 -7.07
CA ARG A 18 -3.75 -15.27 -6.17
C ARG A 18 -4.87 -14.22 -6.32
N PRO A 19 -4.61 -12.89 -6.28
CA PRO A 19 -5.60 -11.88 -6.63
C PRO A 19 -6.20 -12.08 -8.03
N ARG A 20 -5.39 -12.44 -9.02
CA ARG A 20 -5.83 -12.71 -10.40
C ARG A 20 -6.88 -13.82 -10.44
N HIS A 21 -6.57 -14.97 -9.84
CA HIS A 21 -7.50 -16.10 -9.77
C HIS A 21 -8.81 -15.75 -9.06
N ILE A 22 -8.75 -14.97 -7.97
CA ILE A 22 -9.95 -14.54 -7.23
C ILE A 22 -10.80 -13.59 -8.08
N ALA A 23 -10.18 -12.64 -8.77
CA ALA A 23 -10.87 -11.70 -9.64
C ALA A 23 -11.61 -12.43 -10.77
N ASP A 24 -10.94 -13.40 -11.41
CA ASP A 24 -11.53 -14.24 -12.45
C ASP A 24 -12.74 -15.02 -11.93
N ARG A 25 -12.60 -15.67 -10.77
CA ARG A 25 -13.67 -16.46 -10.15
C ARG A 25 -14.88 -15.62 -9.75
N ARG A 26 -14.65 -14.36 -9.36
CA ARG A 26 -15.70 -13.40 -9.00
C ARG A 26 -16.25 -12.62 -10.20
N SER A 27 -15.66 -12.79 -11.39
CA SER A 27 -15.98 -12.02 -12.60
C SER A 27 -15.91 -10.50 -12.40
N ILE A 28 -14.91 -10.04 -11.64
CA ILE A 28 -14.66 -8.63 -11.38
C ILE A 28 -13.29 -8.19 -11.92
N PRO A 29 -13.10 -6.91 -12.27
CA PRO A 29 -11.79 -6.42 -12.67
C PRO A 29 -10.76 -6.52 -11.53
N LEU A 30 -9.57 -7.02 -11.83
CA LEU A 30 -8.48 -7.16 -10.85
C LEU A 30 -8.19 -5.85 -10.08
N LYS A 31 -8.23 -4.72 -10.76
CA LYS A 31 -8.04 -3.38 -10.15
C LYS A 31 -9.08 -3.06 -9.07
N ASP A 32 -10.29 -3.59 -9.19
CA ASP A 32 -11.37 -3.32 -8.25
C ASP A 32 -11.20 -4.20 -7.01
N LEU A 33 -10.85 -5.49 -7.21
CA LEU A 33 -10.42 -6.37 -6.12
C LEU A 33 -9.23 -5.78 -5.34
N VAL A 34 -8.17 -5.36 -6.04
CA VAL A 34 -6.98 -4.80 -5.37
C VAL A 34 -7.32 -3.54 -4.58
N ARG A 35 -8.20 -2.67 -5.07
CA ARG A 35 -8.65 -1.48 -4.32
C ARG A 35 -9.45 -1.85 -3.08
N GLU A 36 -10.33 -2.83 -3.18
CA GLU A 36 -11.13 -3.32 -2.07
C GLU A 36 -10.24 -3.93 -0.98
N GLU A 37 -9.30 -4.80 -1.36
CA GLU A 37 -8.37 -5.42 -0.43
C GLU A 37 -7.43 -4.41 0.22
N LEU A 38 -6.90 -3.43 -0.53
CA LEU A 38 -6.09 -2.34 0.04
C LEU A 38 -6.89 -1.52 1.04
N ARG A 39 -8.18 -1.25 0.76
CA ARG A 39 -9.06 -0.54 1.68
C ARG A 39 -9.34 -1.37 2.91
N SER A 40 -9.71 -2.64 2.76
CA SER A 40 -9.98 -3.54 3.89
C SER A 40 -8.75 -3.75 4.76
N TYR A 41 -7.57 -3.81 4.17
CA TYR A 41 -6.30 -3.88 4.89
C TYR A 41 -6.05 -2.61 5.69
N ALA A 42 -6.24 -1.43 5.08
CA ALA A 42 -6.09 -0.14 5.77
C ALA A 42 -7.12 0.04 6.89
N ASP A 43 -8.40 -0.27 6.64
CA ASP A 43 -9.47 -0.17 7.64
C ASP A 43 -9.21 -1.10 8.84
N ARG A 44 -8.71 -2.32 8.57
CA ARG A 44 -8.29 -3.26 9.63
C ARG A 44 -7.09 -2.73 10.40
N LEU A 45 -6.06 -2.23 9.70
CA LEU A 45 -4.90 -1.64 10.35
C LEU A 45 -5.25 -0.41 11.17
N GLU A 46 -6.14 0.47 10.71
CA GLU A 46 -6.56 1.64 11.50
C GLU A 46 -7.23 1.20 12.82
N GLY A 47 -8.01 0.11 12.80
CA GLY A 47 -8.57 -0.49 14.02
C GLY A 47 -7.53 -1.17 14.91
N ASP A 48 -6.52 -1.81 14.33
CA ASP A 48 -5.48 -2.55 15.06
C ASP A 48 -4.34 -1.61 15.59
N ILE A 49 -4.04 -0.51 14.90
CA ILE A 49 -2.99 0.47 15.25
C ILE A 49 -3.25 1.13 16.61
N GLU A 50 -4.51 1.28 17.02
CA GLU A 50 -4.84 1.76 18.38
C GLU A 50 -4.39 0.78 19.49
N THR A 51 -4.00 -0.46 19.14
CA THR A 51 -3.67 -1.52 20.10
C THR A 51 -2.36 -2.28 19.83
N ASP A 52 -1.58 -1.95 18.79
CA ASP A 52 -0.40 -2.74 18.39
C ASP A 52 0.96 -2.11 18.81
N PRO A 53 1.74 -2.75 19.70
CA PRO A 53 3.10 -2.33 20.10
C PRO A 53 4.12 -2.29 18.95
N ALA A 54 3.91 -3.02 17.85
CA ALA A 54 4.80 -2.98 16.68
C ALA A 54 4.65 -1.67 15.88
N PHE A 55 3.50 -1.01 15.96
CA PHE A 55 3.27 0.29 15.34
C PHE A 55 3.80 1.47 16.18
N GLU A 56 4.00 1.30 17.50
CA GLU A 56 4.86 2.19 18.30
C GLU A 56 6.29 2.23 17.73
N ILE A 57 6.79 1.08 17.23
CA ILE A 57 8.15 0.95 16.68
C ILE A 57 8.26 1.53 15.26
N ILE A 58 7.24 1.34 14.41
CA ILE A 58 7.20 1.95 13.07
C ILE A 58 7.00 3.47 13.17
N GLY A 59 6.28 3.95 14.20
CA GLY A 59 6.18 5.37 14.57
C GLY A 59 7.43 5.96 15.25
N CYS A 60 8.34 5.12 15.77
CA CYS A 60 9.63 5.53 16.35
C CYS A 60 10.75 5.70 15.32
N TRP A 61 10.51 5.47 14.03
CA TRP A 61 11.35 6.05 12.99
C TRP A 61 11.04 7.54 12.91
N ASP A 62 11.65 8.27 13.84
CA ASP A 62 11.79 9.72 13.86
C ASP A 62 12.24 10.14 12.45
N LEU A 63 11.29 10.52 11.59
CA LEU A 63 11.52 11.21 10.31
C LEU A 63 12.05 12.63 10.61
N LYS A 64 13.04 12.75 11.49
CA LYS A 64 13.94 13.90 11.61
C LYS A 64 15.07 13.86 10.57
N GLY A 65 15.06 12.89 9.67
CA GLY A 65 15.99 12.79 8.55
C GLY A 65 15.39 13.29 7.23
N LYS A 66 15.20 14.63 7.13
CA LYS A 66 15.11 15.49 5.92
C LYS A 66 14.24 15.04 4.71
N ASN A 67 13.50 16.00 4.16
CA ASN A 67 12.80 15.94 2.87
C ASN A 67 13.62 15.22 1.78
N TRP A 68 13.22 14.00 1.44
CA TRP A 68 13.78 13.22 0.33
C TRP A 68 13.45 13.84 -1.04
N SER A 69 12.54 14.82 -1.06
CA SER A 69 12.12 15.58 -2.24
C SER A 69 13.08 16.71 -2.65
N GLU A 70 14.11 17.02 -1.86
CA GLU A 70 15.04 18.13 -2.13
C GLU A 70 16.41 17.71 -2.68
N ARG A 71 16.69 16.40 -2.78
CA ARG A 71 17.96 15.90 -3.33
C ARG A 71 17.96 15.96 -4.86
N LYS A 72 18.78 16.88 -5.41
CA LYS A 72 19.03 17.07 -6.86
C LYS A 72 20.29 16.34 -7.36
N ASP A 73 20.84 15.43 -6.57
CA ASP A 73 22.16 14.82 -6.76
C ASP A 73 22.11 13.45 -7.45
N TRP A 74 21.09 13.21 -8.27
CA TRP A 74 21.10 12.09 -9.21
C TRP A 74 21.60 12.56 -10.57
N ARG A 75 22.93 12.45 -10.78
CA ARG A 75 23.65 12.07 -12.02
C ARG A 75 25.16 12.14 -11.81
N PRO A 76 25.97 11.33 -12.54
CA PRO A 76 26.05 11.35 -14.01
C PRO A 76 25.06 10.44 -14.75
#